data_AF-A0A072U7Y6-F1
#
_entry.id   AF-A0A072U7Y6-F1
#
_cell.length_a   1.000
_cell.length_b   1.000
_cell.length_c   1.000
_cell.angle_alpha   90.00
_cell.angle_beta   90.00
_cell.angle_gamma   90.00
#
_symmetry.space_group_name_H-M   'P 1'
#
loop_
_entity.id
_entity.type
_entity.pdbx_description
1 polymer ?
#
loop_
_entity_poly.entity_id
_entity_poly.type
_entity_poly.pdbx_seq_one_letter_code
_entity_poly.pdbx_strand_id
1 'polypeptide(L)' 'MGLCNDTRLQVNHLENNYTIIATAITGKSIGERLLIPRIDLVPSNSSYPFRFSNKMSRLLWTSVK' A
#
# COMPACT_ATOMS: atom_id res chain seq x y z
N MET A 1 10.96 11.30 -7.99
CA MET A 1 11.63 10.31 -7.12
C MET A 1 10.53 9.40 -6.60
N GLY A 2 10.58 8.12 -6.92
CA GLY A 2 9.48 7.17 -6.67
C GLY A 2 9.96 6.01 -5.80
N LEU A 3 9.01 5.36 -5.13
CA LEU A 3 9.26 4.10 -4.43
C LEU A 3 9.57 3.04 -5.49
N CYS A 4 10.79 2.55 -5.51
CA CYS A 4 11.16 1.42 -6.35
C CYS A 4 10.72 0.12 -5.67
N ASN A 5 10.34 -0.87 -6.47
CA ASN A 5 10.24 -2.25 -5.99
C ASN A 5 11.60 -2.60 -5.36
N ASP A 6 11.59 -3.25 -4.19
CA ASP A 6 12.75 -3.56 -3.32
C ASP A 6 13.24 -2.45 -2.36
N THR A 7 12.54 -1.32 -2.27
CA THR A 7 12.80 -0.33 -1.22
C THR A 7 12.25 -0.83 0.13
N ARG A 8 13.13 -1.07 1.11
CA ARG A 8 12.72 -1.39 2.48
C ARG A 8 12.45 -0.11 3.24
N LEU A 9 11.31 -0.05 3.91
CA LEU A 9 10.82 1.13 4.62
C LEU A 9 10.59 0.80 6.09
N GLN A 10 11.05 1.67 6.98
CA GLN A 10 10.70 1.65 8.40
C GLN A 10 9.47 2.52 8.59
N VAL A 11 8.36 1.94 9.07
CA VAL A 11 7.15 2.72 9.37
C VAL A 11 7.37 3.54 10.63
N ASN A 12 7.15 4.85 10.54
CA ASN A 12 7.30 5.77 11.66
C ASN A 12 5.94 6.10 12.29
N HIS A 13 4.94 6.44 11.48
CA HIS A 13 3.60 6.83 11.94
C HIS A 13 2.53 6.53 10.89
N LEU A 14 1.29 6.33 11.36
CA LEU A 14 0.10 6.17 10.52
C LEU A 14 -0.81 7.39 10.73
N GLU A 15 -1.02 8.17 9.68
CA GLU A 15 -1.90 9.34 9.74
C GLU A 15 -3.37 8.94 9.61
N ASN A 16 -4.26 9.71 10.25
CA ASN A 16 -5.71 9.48 10.22
C ASN A 16 -6.29 9.43 8.79
N ASN A 17 -5.64 10.10 7.83
CA ASN A 17 -6.06 10.11 6.42
C ASN A 17 -5.44 8.97 5.59
N TYR A 18 -5.29 7.79 6.19
CA TYR A 18 -4.79 6.57 5.54
C TYR A 18 -3.43 6.70 4.86
N THR A 19 -2.58 7.61 5.34
CA THR A 19 -1.24 7.86 4.80
C THR A 19 -0.20 7.30 5.76
N ILE A 20 0.79 6.58 5.23
CA ILE A 20 1.88 6.01 6.02
C ILE A 20 3.09 6.92 5.90
N ILE A 21 3.64 7.32 7.04
CA ILE A 21 4.93 8.01 7.10
C ILE A 21 5.99 6.95 7.39
N ALA A 22 6.97 6.84 6.50
CA ALA A 22 8.06 5.87 6.64
C ALA A 22 9.41 6.49 6.32
N THR A 23 10.48 5.91 6.82
CA THR A 23 11.86 6.25 6.43
C THR A 23 12.42 5.13 5.56
N ALA A 24 13.10 5.46 4.45
CA ALA A 24 13.75 4.45 3.64
C ALA A 24 15.01 3.91 4.34
N ILE A 25 15.12 2.59 4.44
CA ILE A 25 16.27 1.89 5.03
C ILE A 25 17.21 1.38 3.92
N THR A 26 16.68 1.18 2.71
CA THR A 26 17.46 0.73 1.55
C THR A 26 17.04 1.49 0.29
N GLY A 27 17.84 1.37 -0.76
CA GLY A 27 17.57 1.99 -2.06
C GLY A 27 18.12 3.41 -2.17
N LYS A 28 17.67 4.14 -3.19
CA LYS A 28 18.23 5.44 -3.57
C LYS A 28 17.89 6.58 -2.59
N SER A 29 16.83 6.41 -1.82
CA SER A 29 16.28 7.41 -0.88
C SER A 29 16.56 7.06 0.58
N ILE A 30 17.66 6.37 0.87
CA ILE A 30 18.00 5.94 2.24
C ILE A 30 18.06 7.14 3.21
N GLY A 31 17.44 6.99 4.38
CA GLY A 31 17.32 8.05 5.39
C GLY A 31 16.25 9.11 5.09
N GLU A 32 15.69 9.13 3.88
CA GLU A 32 14.64 10.09 3.53
C GLU A 32 13.29 9.67 4.13
N ARG A 33 12.53 10.69 4.55
CA ARG A 33 11.14 10.52 4.99
C ARG A 33 10.23 10.50 3.76
N LEU A 34 9.42 9.44 3.67
CA LEU A 34 8.54 9.13 2.56
C LEU A 34 7.09 9.09 3.06
N LEU A 35 6.19 9.63 2.23
CA LEU A 35 4.74 9.58 2.44
C LEU A 35 4.16 8.58 1.45
N ILE A 36 3.56 7.52 1.96
CA ILE A 36 2.89 6.50 1.15
C ILE A 36 1.39 6.76 1.24
N PRO A 37 0.75 7.35 0.20
CA PRO A 37 -0.69 7.49 0.17
C PRO A 37 -1.33 6.10 -0.02
N ARG A 38 -2.60 5.98 0.36
CA ARG A 38 -3.40 4.81 0.02
C ARG A 38 -3.54 4.72 -1.50
N ILE A 39 -2.96 3.69 -2.11
CA ILE A 39 -3.08 3.42 -3.55
C ILE A 39 -4.22 2.43 -3.75
N ASP A 40 -5.32 2.89 -4.35
CA ASP A 40 -6.40 2.00 -4.76
C ASP A 40 -5.97 1.23 -6.03
N LEU A 41 -5.68 -0.06 -5.87
CA LEU A 41 -5.37 -0.97 -6.96
C LEU A 41 -6.68 -1.41 -7.63
N VAL A 42 -7.37 -0.50 -8.31
CA VAL A 42 -8.48 -0.85 -9.21
C VAL A 42 -7.90 -1.08 -10.61
N PRO A 43 -8.12 -2.24 -11.23
CA PRO A 43 -7.67 -2.46 -12.59
C PRO A 43 -8.36 -1.47 -13.55
N SER A 44 -7.59 -0.77 -14.37
CA SER A 44 -8.07 0.29 -15.27
C SER A 44 -8.98 -0.22 -16.39
N ASN A 45 -8.98 -1.53 -16.62
CA ASN A 45 -9.61 -2.23 -17.72
C ASN A 45 -10.32 -3.49 -17.22
N SER A 46 -11.42 -3.33 -16.48
CA SER A 46 -12.27 -4.47 -16.14
C SER A 46 -13.49 -4.52 -17.07
N SER A 47 -13.36 -5.23 -18.19
CA SER A 47 -14.49 -5.83 -18.93
C SER A 47 -15.20 -6.93 -18.13
N TYR A 48 -14.77 -7.15 -16.88
CA TYR A 48 -15.34 -8.09 -15.94
C TYR A 48 -16.54 -7.46 -15.22
N PRO A 49 -17.62 -8.22 -14.97
CA PRO A 49 -18.83 -7.73 -14.33
C PRO A 49 -18.66 -7.40 -12.83
N PHE A 50 -17.43 -7.38 -12.32
CA PHE A 50 -17.11 -7.10 -10.93
C PHE A 50 -15.81 -6.30 -10.82
N ARG A 51 -15.79 -5.34 -9.89
CA ARG A 51 -14.59 -4.55 -9.56
C ARG A 51 -13.75 -5.33 -8.56
N PHE A 52 -12.52 -5.66 -8.92
CA PHE A 52 -11.52 -6.04 -7.92
C PHE A 52 -11.15 -4.80 -7.11
N SER A 53 -11.79 -4.62 -5.96
CA SER A 53 -11.32 -3.72 -4.92
C SER A 53 -10.50 -4.54 -3.93
N ASN A 54 -9.18 -4.38 -3.96
CA ASN A 54 -8.33 -4.91 -2.89
C ASN A 54 -8.56 -4.10 -1.61
N LYS A 55 -9.61 -4.42 -0.85
CA LYS A 55 -9.52 -4.33 0.61
C LYS A 55 -8.84 -5.61 1.03
N MET A 56 -7.56 -5.51 1.43
CA MET A 56 -6.76 -6.54 2.14
C MET A 56 -7.63 -7.74 2.47
N SER A 57 -7.55 -8.77 1.62
CA SER A 57 -8.54 -9.82 1.51
C SER A 57 -8.97 -10.32 2.89
N ARG A 58 -10.24 -10.08 3.24
CA ARG A 58 -10.96 -10.57 4.42
C ARG A 58 -11.10 -12.11 4.34
N LEU A 59 -10.00 -12.83 4.21
CA LEU A 59 -9.99 -14.30 4.05
C LEU A 59 -10.11 -15.05 5.38
N LEU A 60 -10.21 -14.36 6.53
CA LEU A 60 -10.44 -15.00 7.83
C LEU A 60 -11.92 -14.99 8.30
N TRP A 61 -12.82 -14.24 7.66
CA TRP A 61 -14.17 -13.99 8.23
C TRP A 61 -15.35 -14.69 7.53
N THR A 62 -15.18 -15.25 6.33
CA THR A 62 -16.26 -15.98 5.65
C THR A 62 -16.03 -17.48 5.54
N SER A 63 -14.87 -17.99 5.99
CA SER A 63 -14.60 -19.43 6.08
C SER A 63 -14.82 -20.00 7.49
N VAL A 64 -15.44 -19.22 8.39
CA VAL A 64 -16.08 -19.71 9.61
C VAL A 64 -17.58 -19.45 9.43
N LYS A 65 -18.23 -20.25 8.59
CA LYS A 65 -19.67 -20.37 8.53
C LYS A 65 -20.02 -21.85 8.43
#